data_AF-A0A6B3FI77-F1
#
_entry.id   AF-A0A6B3FI77-F1
#
_cell.length_a   1.000
_cell.length_b   1.000
_cell.length_c   1.000
_cell.angle_alpha   90.00
_cell.angle_beta   90.00
_cell.angle_gamma   90.00
#
_symmetry.space_group_name_H-M   'P 1'
#
loop_
_entity.id
_entity.type
_entity.pdbx_description
1 polymer ?
#
loop_
_entity_poly.entity_id
_entity_poly.type
_entity_poly.pdbx_seq_one_letter_code
_entity_poly.pdbx_strand_id
1 'polypeptide(L)'
;MAVAVALVRGFARSRSGELGNFWADLVRGTVRILIPISVIGAIVLVACGAIQNFSGIHQVGQFMGGTQEWNGGAVASQEAIKELGTNGGGYFNANSAHPF
;
A
#
# COMPACT_ATOMS: atom_id res chain seq x y z
N MET A 1 1.63 1.80 14.19
CA MET A 1 2.62 0.77 14.58
C MET A 1 3.63 1.25 15.64
N ALA A 2 4.51 2.24 15.39
CA ALA A 2 5.57 2.62 16.35
C ALA A 2 5.04 3.00 17.76
N VAL A 3 3.92 3.74 17.82
CA VAL A 3 3.23 4.06 19.09
C VAL A 3 2.76 2.80 19.82
N ALA A 4 2.18 1.82 19.11
CA ALA A 4 1.75 0.56 19.69
C ALA A 4 2.94 -0.25 20.25
N VAL A 5 4.09 -0.25 19.57
CA VAL A 5 5.32 -0.90 20.05
C VAL A 5 5.85 -0.22 21.32
N ALA A 6 5.78 1.12 21.41
CA ALA A 6 6.12 1.85 22.63
C ALA A 6 5.17 1.50 23.79
N LEU A 7 3.86 1.46 23.54
CA LEU A 7 2.85 1.08 24.54
C LEU A 7 3.08 -0.34 25.08
N VAL A 8 3.27 -1.33 24.19
CA VAL A 8 3.55 -2.72 24.58
C VAL A 8 4.83 -2.82 25.40
N ARG A 9 5.90 -2.10 25.03
CA ARG A 9 7.14 -2.05 25.83
C ARG A 9 6.94 -1.41 27.20
N GLY A 10 6.08 -0.39 27.30
CA GLY A 10 5.73 0.26 28.56
C GLY A 10 5.04 -0.68 29.55
N PHE A 11 4.23 -1.62 29.07
CA PHE A 11 3.64 -2.67 29.92
C PHE A 11 4.62 -3.82 30.23
N ALA A 12 5.45 -4.22 29.25
CA ALA A 12 6.32 -5.38 29.39
C ALA A 12 7.58 -5.12 30.23
N ARG A 13 8.12 -3.89 30.25
CA ARG A 13 9.32 -3.53 31.02
C ARG A 13 8.92 -3.02 32.40
N SER A 14 9.60 -3.49 33.44
CA SER A 14 9.46 -2.95 34.79
C SER A 14 10.69 -2.12 35.18
N ARG A 15 10.47 -1.08 36.01
CA ARG A 15 11.51 -0.21 36.58
C ARG A 15 12.43 0.47 35.55
N SER A 16 11.93 0.75 34.35
CA SER A 16 12.62 1.53 33.31
C SER A 16 11.88 2.85 33.07
N GLY A 17 12.62 3.96 33.00
CA GLY A 17 12.09 5.26 32.58
C GLY A 17 12.00 5.44 31.05
N GLU A 18 12.53 4.49 30.28
CA GLU A 18 12.64 4.58 28.83
C GLU A 18 11.68 3.63 28.10
N LEU A 19 11.16 4.09 26.95
CA LEU A 19 10.27 3.34 26.06
C LEU A 19 10.97 2.84 24.78
N GLY A 20 12.28 3.06 24.65
CA GLY A 20 13.07 2.72 23.48
C GLY A 20 13.26 3.89 22.51
N ASN A 21 13.58 3.59 21.25
CA ASN A 21 13.91 4.58 20.22
C ASN A 21 12.86 4.59 19.11
N PHE A 22 12.06 5.67 19.06
CA PHE A 22 11.01 5.87 18.07
C PHE A 22 11.49 5.71 16.62
N TRP A 23 12.63 6.32 16.26
CA TRP A 23 13.18 6.25 14.91
C TRP A 23 13.57 4.83 14.52
N ALA A 24 14.12 4.06 15.47
CA ALA A 24 14.42 2.67 15.23
C ALA A 24 13.15 1.84 14.96
N ASP A 25 12.06 2.08 15.69
CA ASP A 25 10.81 1.36 15.50
C ASP A 25 10.11 1.74 14.18
N LEU A 26 10.13 3.03 13.83
CA LEU A 26 9.62 3.53 12.57
C LEU A 26 10.38 2.91 11.39
N VAL A 27 11.70 3.03 11.37
CA VAL A 27 12.53 2.49 10.27
C VAL A 27 12.41 0.99 10.18
N ARG A 28 12.52 0.26 11.30
CA ARG A 28 12.45 -1.21 11.29
C ARG A 28 11.11 -1.70 10.81
N GLY A 29 10.01 -1.13 11.29
CA GLY A 29 8.71 -1.61 10.86
C GLY A 29 8.37 -1.18 9.43
N THR A 30 8.82 -0.02 8.95
CA THR A 30 8.68 0.32 7.52
C THR A 30 9.48 -0.63 6.64
N VAL A 31 10.78 -0.80 6.90
CA VAL A 31 11.69 -1.54 6.01
C VAL A 31 11.56 -3.05 6.15
N ARG A 32 11.21 -3.56 7.33
CA ARG A 32 11.18 -5.02 7.61
C ARG A 32 9.77 -5.60 7.69
N ILE A 33 8.73 -4.78 7.76
CA ILE A 33 7.34 -5.26 7.83
C ILE A 33 6.54 -4.69 6.67
N LEU A 34 6.38 -3.36 6.60
CA LEU A 34 5.49 -2.75 5.62
C LEU A 34 5.96 -2.98 4.18
N ILE A 35 7.21 -2.63 3.86
CA ILE A 35 7.74 -2.76 2.49
C ILE A 35 7.75 -4.22 2.01
N PRO A 36 8.30 -5.20 2.76
CA PRO A 36 8.37 -6.58 2.27
C PRO A 36 6.98 -7.17 2.01
N ILE A 37 6.03 -6.94 2.93
CA ILE A 37 4.67 -7.47 2.79
C ILE A 37 3.93 -6.75 1.66
N SER A 38 4.08 -5.41 1.53
CA SER A 38 3.44 -4.67 0.44
C SER A 38 4.01 -5.02 -0.93
N VAL A 39 5.30 -5.32 -1.05
CA VAL A 39 5.89 -5.80 -2.30
C VAL A 39 5.31 -7.14 -2.71
N ILE A 40 5.20 -8.10 -1.78
CA ILE A 40 4.58 -9.40 -2.06
C ILE A 40 3.10 -9.20 -2.46
N GLY A 41 2.36 -8.40 -1.70
CA GLY A 41 0.96 -8.07 -2.02
C GLY A 41 0.80 -7.43 -3.39
N ALA A 42 1.66 -6.47 -3.74
CA ALA A 42 1.63 -5.82 -5.05
C ALA A 42 1.90 -6.81 -6.19
N ILE A 43 2.85 -7.74 -6.03
CA ILE A 43 3.12 -8.78 -7.04
C ILE A 43 1.89 -9.68 -7.22
N VAL A 44 1.23 -10.08 -6.14
CA VAL A 44 -0.01 -10.87 -6.20
C VAL A 44 -1.12 -10.10 -6.91
N LEU A 45 -1.31 -8.81 -6.59
CA LEU A 45 -2.30 -7.96 -7.25
C LEU A 45 -2.03 -7.82 -8.75
N VAL A 46 -0.78 -7.60 -9.15
CA VAL A 46 -0.39 -7.56 -10.57
C VAL A 46 -0.69 -8.90 -11.26
N ALA A 47 -0.39 -10.02 -10.62
CA ALA A 47 -0.71 -11.35 -11.15
C ALA A 47 -2.22 -11.58 -11.29
N CYS A 48 -3.04 -10.91 -10.45
CA CYS A 48 -4.50 -10.92 -10.53
C CYS A 48 -5.09 -9.85 -11.48
N GLY A 49 -4.26 -9.04 -12.15
CA GLY A 49 -4.71 -8.09 -13.17
C GLY A 49 -4.72 -6.62 -12.74
N ALA A 50 -4.28 -6.29 -11.52
CA ALA A 50 -4.15 -4.89 -11.10
C ALA A 50 -3.10 -4.14 -11.94
N ILE A 51 -3.32 -2.85 -12.16
CA ILE A 51 -2.44 -2.04 -13.01
C ILE A 51 -1.14 -1.70 -12.25
N GLN A 52 0.01 -1.93 -12.89
CA GLN A 52 1.30 -1.47 -12.37
C GLN A 52 2.24 -1.09 -13.52
N ASN A 53 2.19 0.17 -13.94
CA ASN A 53 3.06 0.74 -14.97
C ASN A 53 3.19 2.27 -14.82
N PHE A 54 4.06 2.89 -15.60
CA PHE A 54 4.23 4.36 -15.66
C PHE A 54 3.75 4.94 -16.98
N SER A 55 2.76 4.29 -17.58
CA SER A 55 2.24 4.67 -18.89
C SER A 55 1.14 5.73 -18.73
N GLY A 56 0.98 6.59 -19.73
CA GLY A 56 -0.04 7.64 -19.73
C GLY A 56 -1.45 7.09 -19.98
N ILE A 57 -2.37 8.00 -20.32
CA ILE A 57 -3.73 7.62 -20.73
C ILE A 57 -3.66 6.91 -22.08
N HIS A 58 -4.29 5.74 -22.18
CA HIS A 58 -4.40 4.96 -23.42
C HIS A 58 -5.80 5.09 -24.00
N GLN A 59 -5.89 5.39 -25.29
CA GLN A 59 -7.16 5.31 -26.01
C GLN A 59 -7.38 3.90 -26.54
N VAL A 60 -8.52 3.31 -26.17
CA VAL A 60 -8.92 1.95 -26.54
C VAL A 60 -10.20 2.03 -27.36
N GLY A 61 -10.21 1.38 -28.53
CA GLY A 61 -11.40 1.34 -29.38
C GLY A 61 -12.53 0.52 -28.75
N GLN A 62 -13.77 0.94 -28.96
CA GLN A 62 -14.96 0.23 -28.48
C GLN A 62 -15.59 -0.61 -29.59
N PHE A 63 -16.19 -1.74 -29.22
CA PHE A 63 -16.78 -2.69 -30.18
C PHE A 63 -17.90 -2.07 -31.03
N MET A 64 -18.71 -1.17 -30.44
CA MET A 64 -19.79 -0.48 -31.15
C MET A 64 -19.32 0.80 -31.89
N GLY A 65 -18.01 1.02 -31.97
CA GLY A 65 -17.42 2.29 -32.42
C GLY A 65 -17.21 3.28 -31.28
N GLY A 66 -16.29 4.23 -31.49
CA GLY A 66 -15.86 5.18 -30.46
C GLY A 66 -14.55 4.78 -29.76
N THR A 67 -14.08 5.65 -28.87
CA THR A 67 -12.86 5.45 -28.06
C THR A 67 -13.17 5.63 -26.58
N GLN A 68 -12.49 4.85 -25.74
CA GLN A 68 -12.50 4.98 -24.29
C GLN A 68 -11.07 5.23 -23.81
N GLU A 69 -10.94 6.05 -22.77
CA GLU A 69 -9.66 6.33 -22.13
C GLU A 69 -9.42 5.40 -20.93
N TRP A 70 -8.28 4.74 -20.91
CA TRP A 70 -7.81 3.89 -19.82
C TRP A 70 -6.59 4.51 -19.15
N ASN A 71 -6.65 4.63 -17.83
CA ASN A 71 -5.56 5.19 -17.05
C ASN A 71 -4.51 4.11 -16.74
N GLY A 72 -3.26 4.36 -17.10
CA GLY A 72 -2.12 3.66 -16.50
C GLY A 72 -1.87 4.11 -15.06
N GLY A 73 -0.86 3.52 -14.41
CA GLY A 73 -0.48 3.93 -13.06
C GLY A 73 0.21 2.88 -12.21
N ALA A 74 0.79 3.33 -11.10
CA ALA A 74 1.41 2.47 -10.10
C ALA A 74 0.38 1.94 -9.07
N VAL A 75 -0.75 1.41 -9.55
CA VAL A 75 -1.93 1.09 -8.72
C VAL A 75 -1.63 -0.03 -7.73
N ALA A 76 -1.14 -1.18 -8.19
CA ALA A 76 -0.92 -2.35 -7.32
C ALA A 76 0.01 -2.06 -6.13
N SER A 77 1.05 -1.25 -6.35
CA SER A 77 1.98 -0.85 -5.29
C SER A 77 1.36 0.07 -4.24
N GLN A 78 0.49 1.00 -4.66
CA GLN A 78 -0.26 1.87 -3.76
C GLN A 78 -1.36 1.07 -3.03
N GLU A 79 -2.04 0.18 -3.74
CA GLU A 79 -3.10 -0.67 -3.22
C GLU A 79 -2.59 -1.58 -2.09
N ALA A 80 -1.47 -2.25 -2.30
CA ALA A 80 -0.91 -3.16 -1.31
C ALA A 80 -0.58 -2.45 0.02
N ILE A 81 0.02 -1.25 -0.03
CA ILE A 81 0.37 -0.51 1.18
C ILE A 81 -0.86 0.18 1.81
N LYS A 82 -1.85 0.59 1.01
CA LYS A 82 -3.05 1.23 1.56
C LYS A 82 -3.87 0.23 2.39
N GLU A 83 -3.98 -1.03 1.94
CA GLU A 83 -4.72 -2.08 2.66
C GLU A 83 -3.93 -2.55 3.87
N LEU A 84 -2.65 -2.89 3.69
CA LEU A 84 -1.79 -3.34 4.79
C LEU A 84 -1.66 -2.29 5.91
N GLY A 85 -1.51 -1.02 5.53
CA GLY A 85 -1.36 0.09 6.46
C GLY A 85 -2.68 0.70 6.93
N THR A 86 -3.83 0.14 6.51
CA THR A 86 -5.17 0.65 6.82
C THR A 86 -5.34 2.15 6.49
N ASN A 87 -4.73 2.60 5.39
CA ASN A 87 -4.77 4.00 4.94
C ASN A 87 -6.04 4.31 4.13
N GLY A 88 -6.47 3.37 3.28
CA GLY A 88 -7.72 3.48 2.49
C GLY A 88 -7.69 4.44 1.29
N GLY A 89 -6.57 5.09 0.98
CA GLY A 89 -6.44 6.05 -0.14
C GLY A 89 -6.32 5.38 -1.51
N GLY A 90 -7.43 5.22 -2.22
CA GLY A 90 -7.49 4.63 -3.56
C GLY A 90 -6.82 5.45 -4.66
N TYR A 91 -6.32 4.76 -5.69
CA TYR A 91 -5.74 5.39 -6.89
C TYR A 91 -6.84 6.00 -7.78
N PHE A 92 -7.97 5.30 -7.89
CA PHE A 92 -9.15 5.74 -8.65
C PHE A 92 -10.26 6.21 -7.72
N ASN A 93 -11.19 7.02 -8.25
CA ASN A 93 -12.36 7.49 -7.49
C ASN A 93 -13.21 6.32 -6.96
N ALA A 94 -13.38 5.28 -7.78
CA ALA A 94 -14.07 4.05 -7.38
C ALA A 94 -13.22 3.13 -6.48
N ASN A 95 -12.13 3.62 -5.89
CA ASN A 95 -11.28 2.96 -4.89
C ASN A 95 -11.13 1.43 -5.11
N SER A 96 -11.39 0.60 -4.10
CA SER A 96 -11.30 -0.87 -4.18
C SER A 96 -12.47 -1.53 -4.93
N ALA A 97 -13.45 -0.76 -5.42
CA ALA A 97 -14.51 -1.24 -6.31
C ALA A 97 -14.13 -1.05 -7.80
N HIS A 98 -13.04 -0.34 -8.07
CA HIS A 98 -12.48 -0.25 -9.41
C HIS A 98 -11.90 -1.63 -9.80
N PRO A 99 -12.13 -2.13 -11.02
CA PRO A 99 -11.69 -3.47 -11.43
C PRO A 99 -10.15 -3.61 -11.55
N PHE A 100 -9.42 -2.52 -11.34
CA PHE A 100 -7.97 -2.41 -11.49
C PHE A 100 -7.34 -1.65 -10.33
#